data_AF-A0A932VBK4-F1
#
_entry.id   AF-A0A932VBK4-F1
#
_cell.length_a   1.000
_cell.length_b   1.000
_cell.length_c   1.000
_cell.angle_alpha   90.00
_cell.angle_beta   90.00
_cell.angle_gamma   90.00
#
_symmetry.space_group_name_H-M   'P 1'
#
loop_
_entity.id
_entity.type
_entity.pdbx_description
1 polymer ?
#
loop_
_entity_poly.entity_id
_entity_poly.type
_entity_poly.pdbx_seq_one_letter_code
_entity_poly.pdbx_strand_id
1 'polypeptide(L)'
;MPGSLPGLLKRKGVLSVGVVAATLVAAFTLGQTQAAGSKSMRVQAPAQFKEGEVVVKLKKPLGVQSLGAVAHNLLMSLGKLHSVSLNPLMTDKSIYRIKANDKVAMGQLIRDIQANSAVELAEPNYIYHTMDMPSDPVKAVLPNDPNFGLNWGLLNIGQKDSKGQDGLAGSDIGATKAWATGTGSKDILVAVIDTGVDYNHPDLKNNIFINTKEDPSNGKDNDGNGFINDYHGWNFEGKNNNPMDDNKHGTHTSGTIGAEGGNGEGTAGVNWHVSILPIKFLSAAGSGSLDDAVESINYATLMNVKIMSNSWGGGGFSQTMFDAIKKAKDKGILFVAAAGNDGKDNDATASYPASYDSDNVIAVAATTVDPVRNLRKKTITGGRLNIYNAINNIIPERKEPPADRWKAMAHAVESAHPYVSNTTQTFEISHPGAKFIRVHFSKVGTEAGYDLIRIKDGAGTVAEELSGEQADYTTDYVEGDKATVTFTSDGSVDGWGFAIDHYDFID
;
A
#
# COMPACT_ATOMS: atom_id res chain seq x y z
N MET A 1 36.07 33.05 41.98
CA MET A 1 36.18 31.70 42.57
C MET A 1 35.04 30.85 42.04
N PRO A 2 35.32 29.77 41.29
CA PRO A 2 34.35 28.73 40.96
C PRO A 2 34.61 27.46 41.80
N GLY A 3 33.55 26.75 42.18
CA GLY A 3 33.56 25.37 42.69
C GLY A 3 32.16 24.78 42.45
N SER A 4 31.98 23.95 41.41
CA SER A 4 32.13 22.48 41.38
C SER A 4 31.05 21.77 42.24
N LEU A 5 30.10 21.04 41.65
CA LEU A 5 30.12 19.63 41.21
C LEU A 5 28.65 19.24 40.73
N PRO A 6 28.33 18.03 40.22
CA PRO A 6 28.67 17.49 38.90
C PRO A 6 27.50 16.72 38.20
N GLY A 7 27.73 16.30 36.95
CA GLY A 7 27.22 15.01 36.44
C GLY A 7 25.83 14.98 35.82
N LEU A 8 25.76 15.23 34.50
CA LEU A 8 24.78 14.55 33.67
C LEU A 8 25.47 13.76 32.55
N LEU A 9 24.94 12.56 32.39
CA LEU A 9 25.46 11.45 31.62
C LEU A 9 25.71 11.84 30.16
N LYS A 10 26.89 11.45 29.69
CA LYS A 10 27.15 11.19 28.27
C LYS A 10 26.15 10.13 27.78
N ARG A 11 25.16 10.53 26.98
CA ARG A 11 24.58 9.63 25.98
C ARG A 11 25.10 10.06 24.61
N LYS A 12 26.12 9.33 24.15
CA LYS A 12 26.48 9.27 22.74
C LYS A 12 25.39 8.46 22.02
N GLY A 13 24.44 9.15 21.40
CA GLY A 13 23.61 8.58 20.34
C GLY A 13 24.23 8.98 19.01
N VAL A 14 25.04 8.11 18.42
CA VAL A 14 25.53 8.26 17.05
C VAL A 14 24.40 7.82 16.13
N LEU A 15 23.85 8.77 15.37
CA LEU A 15 22.95 8.50 14.24
C LEU A 15 23.65 7.55 13.27
N SER A 16 23.05 6.41 12.98
CA SER A 16 23.28 5.72 11.70
C SER A 16 22.38 6.39 10.67
N VAL A 17 23.00 7.09 9.73
CA VAL A 17 22.36 7.60 8.52
C VAL A 17 21.96 6.40 7.67
N GLY A 18 20.69 6.01 7.76
CA GLY A 18 20.03 5.27 6.68
C GLY A 18 19.54 6.30 5.69
N VAL A 19 20.09 6.29 4.48
CA VAL A 19 19.59 7.13 3.38
C VAL A 19 18.13 6.75 3.12
N VAL A 20 17.24 7.74 3.19
CA VAL A 20 15.80 7.56 2.96
C VAL A 20 15.57 7.46 1.46
N ALA A 21 15.47 6.23 0.96
CA ALA A 21 14.99 5.96 -0.38
C ALA A 21 13.46 5.81 -0.34
N ALA A 22 12.72 6.78 -0.88
CA ALA A 22 11.29 6.67 -1.09
C ALA A 22 11.03 5.65 -2.22
N THR A 23 10.85 4.39 -1.83
CA THR A 23 10.71 3.27 -2.77
C THR A 23 9.31 2.72 -2.65
N LEU A 24 8.52 2.83 -3.72
CA LEU A 24 7.14 2.34 -3.75
C LEU A 24 7.08 0.93 -4.33
N VAL A 25 6.46 -0.01 -3.60
CA VAL A 25 6.28 -1.41 -4.01
C VAL A 25 5.02 -1.54 -4.87
N ALA A 26 5.15 -1.54 -6.20
CA ALA A 26 4.02 -1.75 -7.09
C ALA A 26 4.23 -2.98 -8.00
N ALA A 27 3.76 -4.14 -7.56
CA ALA A 27 3.62 -5.30 -8.43
C ALA A 27 2.38 -5.12 -9.32
N PHE A 28 2.56 -4.60 -10.53
CA PHE A 28 1.48 -4.51 -11.53
C PHE A 28 1.53 -5.70 -12.48
N THR A 29 0.46 -6.51 -12.48
CA THR A 29 0.14 -7.43 -13.57
C THR A 29 -0.84 -6.74 -14.52
N LEU A 30 -0.36 -6.26 -15.67
CA LEU A 30 -1.22 -5.80 -16.76
C LEU A 30 -1.66 -7.01 -17.58
N GLY A 31 -2.97 -7.29 -17.56
CA GLY A 31 -3.58 -8.22 -18.51
C GLY A 31 -3.56 -7.60 -19.91
N GLN A 32 -2.68 -8.09 -20.78
CA GLN A 32 -2.64 -7.64 -22.17
C GLN A 32 -3.82 -8.22 -22.96
N THR A 33 -4.60 -7.34 -23.58
CA THR A 33 -5.41 -7.64 -24.76
C THR A 33 -4.48 -7.94 -25.94
N GLN A 34 -4.45 -9.19 -26.41
CA GLN A 34 -3.61 -9.61 -27.54
C GLN A 34 -4.38 -9.52 -28.86
N ALA A 35 -3.89 -8.67 -29.77
CA ALA A 35 -4.11 -8.84 -31.20
C ALA A 35 -3.22 -10.00 -31.72
N ALA A 36 -3.75 -10.73 -32.70
CA ALA A 36 -3.32 -12.06 -33.11
C ALA A 36 -1.91 -12.17 -33.71
N GLY A 37 -1.16 -13.22 -33.36
CA GLY A 37 0.05 -13.62 -34.10
C GLY A 37 0.95 -14.68 -33.44
N SER A 38 0.59 -15.96 -33.61
CA SER A 38 1.35 -17.20 -33.33
C SER A 38 1.60 -17.58 -31.85
N LYS A 39 0.94 -18.68 -31.44
CA LYS A 39 0.84 -19.18 -30.06
C LYS A 39 1.91 -20.22 -29.73
N SER A 40 2.61 -20.04 -28.62
CA SER A 40 2.91 -21.14 -27.69
C SER A 40 2.08 -20.90 -26.42
N MET A 41 1.04 -21.72 -26.21
CA MET A 41 0.04 -21.53 -25.15
C MET A 41 0.57 -22.00 -23.79
N ARG A 42 0.65 -21.09 -22.81
CA ARG A 42 0.66 -21.44 -21.39
C ARG A 42 -0.80 -21.75 -21.00
N VAL A 43 -1.10 -22.99 -20.66
CA VAL A 43 -2.45 -23.46 -20.29
C VAL A 43 -2.78 -22.95 -18.89
N GLN A 44 -3.81 -22.12 -18.76
CA GLN A 44 -4.41 -21.72 -17.49
C GLN A 44 -5.07 -22.97 -16.86
N ALA A 45 -4.85 -23.21 -15.55
CA ALA A 45 -5.52 -24.33 -14.88
C ALA A 45 -7.05 -24.17 -15.03
N PRO A 46 -7.78 -25.23 -15.40
CA PRO A 46 -9.21 -25.13 -15.67
C PRO A 46 -9.98 -24.72 -14.40
N ALA A 47 -10.97 -23.85 -14.55
CA ALA A 47 -11.87 -23.45 -13.48
C ALA A 47 -12.55 -24.69 -12.85
N GLN A 48 -12.57 -24.77 -11.52
CA GLN A 48 -13.19 -25.89 -10.80
C GLN A 48 -14.71 -25.75 -10.74
N PHE A 49 -15.43 -26.86 -10.96
CA PHE A 49 -16.88 -26.92 -10.94
C PHE A 49 -17.35 -28.24 -10.32
N LYS A 50 -18.60 -28.31 -9.89
CA LYS A 50 -19.21 -29.55 -9.40
C LYS A 50 -19.51 -30.49 -10.58
N GLU A 51 -18.80 -31.62 -10.63
CA GLU A 51 -19.00 -32.63 -11.67
C GLU A 51 -20.46 -33.10 -11.73
N GLY A 52 -21.03 -33.17 -12.93
CA GLY A 52 -22.43 -33.50 -13.18
C GLY A 52 -23.46 -32.40 -12.83
N GLU A 53 -23.06 -31.22 -12.34
CA GLU A 53 -23.98 -30.12 -12.03
C GLU A 53 -23.85 -28.92 -12.99
N VAL A 54 -24.98 -28.46 -13.54
CA VAL A 54 -25.09 -27.32 -14.46
C VAL A 54 -26.10 -26.32 -13.90
N VAL A 55 -25.76 -25.04 -13.92
CA VAL A 55 -26.67 -23.93 -13.62
C VAL A 55 -27.29 -23.45 -14.93
N VAL A 56 -28.62 -23.32 -14.94
CA VAL A 56 -29.40 -23.04 -16.14
C VAL A 56 -30.36 -21.90 -15.89
N LYS A 57 -30.30 -20.88 -16.74
CA LYS A 57 -31.27 -19.79 -16.77
C LYS A 57 -32.24 -20.01 -17.94
N LEU A 58 -33.53 -19.89 -17.66
CA LEU A 58 -34.57 -20.01 -18.68
C LEU A 58 -35.00 -18.63 -19.19
N LYS A 59 -35.32 -18.53 -20.48
CA LYS A 59 -35.75 -17.27 -21.12
C LYS A 59 -37.05 -16.68 -20.54
N LYS A 60 -37.86 -17.49 -19.83
CA LYS A 60 -39.09 -17.06 -19.15
C LYS A 60 -39.24 -17.81 -17.82
N PRO A 61 -39.55 -17.15 -16.69
CA PRO A 61 -39.83 -17.82 -15.43
C PRO A 61 -41.10 -18.67 -15.56
N LEU A 62 -41.04 -19.92 -15.09
CA LEU A 62 -42.16 -20.86 -15.18
C LEU A 62 -43.15 -20.62 -14.05
N GLY A 63 -44.45 -20.61 -14.36
CA GLY A 63 -45.50 -20.69 -13.37
C GLY A 63 -45.52 -22.09 -12.73
N VAL A 64 -46.00 -22.19 -11.48
CA VAL A 64 -45.99 -23.43 -10.69
C VAL A 64 -46.67 -24.61 -11.40
N GLN A 65 -47.65 -24.34 -12.27
CA GLN A 65 -48.35 -25.37 -13.05
C GLN A 65 -47.63 -25.78 -14.35
N SER A 66 -46.71 -24.96 -14.90
CA SER A 66 -45.95 -25.27 -16.13
C SER A 66 -44.55 -25.83 -15.87
N LEU A 67 -44.09 -25.79 -14.61
CA LEU A 67 -42.86 -26.43 -14.13
C LEU A 67 -42.82 -27.91 -14.50
N GLY A 68 -43.94 -28.63 -14.35
CA GLY A 68 -44.04 -30.05 -14.73
C GLY A 68 -43.82 -30.28 -16.22
N ALA A 69 -44.41 -29.47 -17.11
CA ALA A 69 -44.36 -29.70 -18.56
C ALA A 69 -43.03 -29.28 -19.21
N VAL A 70 -42.38 -28.21 -18.73
CA VAL A 70 -41.08 -27.77 -19.25
C VAL A 70 -39.93 -28.56 -18.63
N ALA A 71 -40.00 -28.88 -17.33
CA ALA A 71 -39.11 -29.87 -16.75
C ALA A 71 -39.28 -31.22 -17.44
N HIS A 72 -40.51 -31.66 -17.74
CA HIS A 72 -40.78 -32.88 -18.51
C HIS A 72 -40.26 -32.81 -19.94
N ASN A 73 -40.42 -31.71 -20.69
CA ASN A 73 -39.87 -31.60 -22.04
C ASN A 73 -38.33 -31.54 -22.05
N LEU A 74 -37.72 -30.87 -21.06
CA LEU A 74 -36.27 -30.86 -20.86
C LEU A 74 -35.75 -32.24 -20.39
N LEU A 75 -36.47 -32.91 -19.48
CA LEU A 75 -36.23 -34.28 -19.04
C LEU A 75 -36.53 -35.31 -20.13
N MET A 76 -37.39 -35.04 -21.11
CA MET A 76 -37.68 -35.96 -22.22
C MET A 76 -36.67 -35.76 -23.35
N SER A 77 -36.18 -34.54 -23.57
CA SER A 77 -35.07 -34.26 -24.49
C SER A 77 -33.73 -34.75 -23.94
N LEU A 78 -33.49 -34.61 -22.63
CA LEU A 78 -32.28 -35.08 -21.96
C LEU A 78 -32.39 -36.56 -21.53
N GLY A 79 -33.56 -37.04 -21.12
CA GLY A 79 -33.79 -38.37 -20.53
C GLY A 79 -33.76 -39.54 -21.50
N LYS A 80 -33.60 -39.30 -22.80
CA LYS A 80 -33.12 -40.34 -23.72
C LYS A 80 -31.60 -40.55 -23.65
N LEU A 81 -30.85 -39.60 -23.08
CA LEU A 81 -29.39 -39.59 -22.99
C LEU A 81 -28.89 -39.69 -21.54
N HIS A 82 -29.55 -39.05 -20.57
CA HIS A 82 -29.07 -38.88 -19.19
C HIS A 82 -30.22 -38.83 -18.15
N SER A 83 -30.11 -39.55 -17.04
CA SER A 83 -30.96 -39.35 -15.86
C SER A 83 -30.56 -38.05 -15.16
N VAL A 84 -31.48 -37.09 -14.96
CA VAL A 84 -31.18 -35.78 -14.34
C VAL A 84 -32.22 -35.39 -13.28
N SER A 85 -31.82 -34.58 -12.31
CA SER A 85 -32.72 -33.90 -11.35
C SER A 85 -32.72 -32.39 -11.57
N LEU A 86 -33.90 -31.76 -11.48
CA LEU A 86 -34.09 -30.34 -11.71
C LEU A 86 -34.51 -29.64 -10.41
N ASN A 87 -33.73 -28.68 -9.93
CA ASN A 87 -34.03 -27.95 -8.70
C ASN A 87 -33.95 -26.44 -8.95
N PRO A 88 -35.03 -25.65 -8.77
CA PRO A 88 -34.92 -24.19 -8.84
C PRO A 88 -34.04 -23.65 -7.70
N LEU A 89 -33.38 -22.52 -7.93
CA LEU A 89 -32.74 -21.78 -6.83
C LEU A 89 -33.80 -21.18 -5.90
N MET A 90 -33.45 -21.05 -4.62
CA MET A 90 -34.42 -20.65 -3.57
C MET A 90 -34.98 -19.24 -3.77
N THR A 91 -34.14 -18.31 -4.25
CA THR A 91 -34.46 -16.88 -4.35
C THR A 91 -34.83 -16.43 -5.76
N ASP A 92 -34.31 -17.10 -6.78
CA ASP A 92 -34.65 -16.84 -8.18
C ASP A 92 -35.15 -18.13 -8.86
N LYS A 93 -36.47 -18.21 -9.05
CA LYS A 93 -37.14 -19.37 -9.67
C LYS A 93 -37.01 -19.41 -11.20
N SER A 94 -36.33 -18.44 -11.81
CA SER A 94 -35.96 -18.48 -13.23
C SER A 94 -34.65 -19.25 -13.48
N ILE A 95 -33.90 -19.54 -12.41
CA ILE A 95 -32.61 -20.25 -12.46
C ILE A 95 -32.76 -21.63 -11.81
N TYR A 96 -32.19 -22.64 -12.46
CA TYR A 96 -32.26 -24.04 -12.05
C TYR A 96 -30.87 -24.65 -11.94
N ARG A 97 -30.66 -25.47 -10.91
CA ARG A 97 -29.57 -26.42 -10.85
C ARG A 97 -30.04 -27.75 -11.43
N ILE A 98 -29.41 -28.18 -12.51
CA ILE A 98 -29.56 -29.50 -13.11
C ILE A 98 -28.42 -30.38 -12.61
N LYS A 99 -28.74 -31.56 -12.06
CA LYS A 99 -27.73 -32.55 -11.67
C LYS A 99 -27.94 -33.84 -12.44
N ALA A 100 -26.95 -34.26 -13.21
CA ALA A 100 -26.90 -35.57 -13.83
C ALA A 100 -26.67 -36.65 -12.77
N ASN A 101 -27.46 -37.72 -12.85
CA ASN A 101 -27.37 -38.90 -11.99
C ASN A 101 -26.40 -39.95 -12.57
N ASP A 102 -26.10 -39.85 -13.87
CA ASP A 102 -25.15 -40.70 -14.58
C ASP A 102 -23.81 -39.97 -14.80
N LYS A 103 -22.70 -40.71 -14.96
CA LYS A 103 -21.40 -40.11 -15.30
C LYS A 103 -21.41 -39.63 -16.76
N VAL A 104 -21.44 -38.32 -16.95
CA VAL A 104 -21.46 -37.66 -18.26
C VAL A 104 -20.35 -36.62 -18.31
N ALA A 105 -19.65 -36.53 -19.44
CA ALA A 105 -18.65 -35.49 -19.63
C ALA A 105 -19.31 -34.10 -19.59
N MET A 106 -18.85 -33.22 -18.70
CA MET A 106 -19.46 -31.92 -18.44
C MET A 106 -19.69 -31.08 -19.71
N GLY A 107 -18.73 -31.07 -20.63
CA GLY A 107 -18.85 -30.32 -21.88
C GLY A 107 -19.97 -30.84 -22.79
N GLN A 108 -20.27 -32.14 -22.75
CA GLN A 108 -21.40 -32.71 -23.49
C GLN A 108 -22.73 -32.33 -22.84
N LEU A 109 -22.81 -32.47 -21.51
CA LEU A 109 -24.01 -32.12 -20.75
C LEU A 109 -24.42 -30.64 -20.95
N ILE A 110 -23.47 -29.72 -20.91
CA ILE A 110 -23.73 -28.28 -21.13
C ILE A 110 -24.22 -28.03 -22.56
N ARG A 111 -23.60 -28.64 -23.57
CA ARG A 111 -24.03 -28.48 -24.97
C ARG A 111 -25.46 -28.94 -25.18
N ASP A 112 -25.82 -30.09 -24.62
CA ASP A 112 -27.15 -30.67 -24.79
C ASP A 112 -28.22 -29.83 -24.08
N ILE A 113 -27.90 -29.27 -22.91
CA ILE A 113 -28.80 -28.35 -22.21
C ILE A 113 -28.92 -27.02 -22.97
N GLN A 114 -27.81 -26.42 -23.40
CA GLN A 114 -27.78 -25.12 -24.09
C GLN A 114 -28.49 -25.14 -25.45
N ALA A 115 -28.56 -26.31 -26.11
CA ALA A 115 -29.26 -26.49 -27.38
C ALA A 115 -30.80 -26.40 -27.25
N ASN A 116 -31.34 -26.49 -26.03
CA ASN A 116 -32.78 -26.39 -25.82
C ASN A 116 -33.27 -24.95 -26.00
N SER A 117 -34.29 -24.74 -26.83
CA SER A 117 -34.80 -23.40 -27.17
C SER A 117 -35.32 -22.59 -25.97
N ALA A 118 -35.71 -23.26 -24.88
CA ALA A 118 -36.17 -22.64 -23.64
C ALA A 118 -35.03 -22.12 -22.75
N VAL A 119 -33.79 -22.60 -22.97
CA VAL A 119 -32.60 -22.22 -22.21
C VAL A 119 -32.03 -20.92 -22.77
N GLU A 120 -31.80 -19.96 -21.88
CA GLU A 120 -31.06 -18.72 -22.15
C GLU A 120 -29.57 -19.00 -22.01
N LEU A 121 -29.18 -19.65 -20.90
CA LEU A 121 -27.80 -19.92 -20.53
C LEU A 121 -27.72 -21.25 -19.79
N ALA A 122 -26.67 -22.03 -20.06
CA ALA A 122 -26.26 -23.20 -19.33
C ALA A 122 -24.75 -23.15 -19.09
N GLU A 123 -24.33 -23.30 -17.84
CA GLU A 123 -22.93 -23.21 -17.43
C GLU A 123 -22.60 -24.19 -16.30
N PRO A 124 -21.32 -24.56 -16.09
CA PRO A 124 -20.95 -25.40 -14.96
C PRO A 124 -21.34 -24.75 -13.63
N ASN A 125 -21.75 -25.55 -12.65
CA ASN A 125 -21.89 -25.05 -11.28
C ASN A 125 -20.50 -24.84 -10.65
N TYR A 126 -19.91 -23.66 -10.88
CA TYR A 126 -18.57 -23.31 -10.41
C TYR A 126 -18.47 -23.35 -8.89
N ILE A 127 -17.30 -23.79 -8.41
CA ILE A 127 -16.97 -23.76 -6.99
C ILE A 127 -16.31 -22.41 -6.69
N TYR A 128 -16.94 -21.64 -5.80
CA TYR A 128 -16.38 -20.40 -5.27
C TYR A 128 -15.76 -20.66 -3.90
N HIS A 129 -14.58 -20.11 -3.68
CA HIS A 129 -13.88 -20.18 -2.40
C HIS A 129 -13.97 -18.83 -1.69
N THR A 130 -14.04 -18.84 -0.36
CA THR A 130 -13.74 -17.64 0.44
C THR A 130 -12.32 -17.19 0.06
N MET A 131 -12.09 -15.88 0.01
CA MET A 131 -10.73 -15.33 -0.11
C MET A 131 -10.02 -15.44 1.24
N ASP A 132 -9.91 -16.66 1.75
CA ASP A 132 -9.02 -16.95 2.86
C ASP A 132 -7.60 -16.96 2.32
N MET A 133 -6.72 -16.20 2.99
CA MET A 133 -5.28 -16.26 2.77
C MET A 133 -4.85 -17.75 2.76
N PRO A 134 -4.19 -18.23 1.70
CA PRO A 134 -3.84 -19.64 1.61
C PRO A 134 -3.03 -20.06 2.84
N SER A 135 -3.48 -21.11 3.51
CA SER A 135 -2.76 -21.84 4.56
C SER A 135 -1.64 -22.71 4.00
N ASP A 136 -1.39 -22.65 2.70
CA ASP A 136 -0.23 -23.22 2.03
C ASP A 136 0.88 -22.15 2.01
N PRO A 137 2.09 -22.40 2.53
CA PRO A 137 3.16 -21.41 2.47
C PRO A 137 3.44 -21.09 0.99
N VAL A 138 3.08 -19.88 0.56
CA VAL A 138 3.56 -19.33 -0.71
C VAL A 138 5.07 -19.54 -0.72
N LYS A 139 5.54 -20.44 -1.59
CA LYS A 139 6.95 -20.78 -1.67
C LYS A 139 7.72 -19.50 -1.97
N ALA A 140 8.50 -19.05 -1.00
CA ALA A 140 9.33 -17.86 -1.13
C ALA A 140 10.19 -17.98 -2.39
N VAL A 141 10.10 -16.98 -3.27
CA VAL A 141 10.99 -16.85 -4.43
C VAL A 141 12.21 -16.08 -3.95
N LEU A 142 13.40 -16.62 -4.21
CA LEU A 142 14.67 -16.00 -3.85
C LEU A 142 15.48 -15.75 -5.13
N PRO A 143 16.11 -14.58 -5.28
CA PRO A 143 17.09 -14.34 -6.34
C PRO A 143 18.36 -15.14 -6.05
N ASN A 144 19.17 -15.38 -7.08
CA ASN A 144 20.48 -16.04 -6.96
C ASN A 144 21.63 -15.03 -6.72
N ASP A 145 21.28 -13.78 -6.46
CA ASP A 145 22.17 -12.63 -6.34
C ASP A 145 23.01 -12.71 -5.06
N PRO A 146 24.34 -12.54 -5.14
CA PRO A 146 25.27 -12.84 -4.04
C PRO A 146 25.06 -11.96 -2.81
N ASN A 147 24.62 -10.71 -2.96
CA ASN A 147 24.42 -9.80 -1.84
C ASN A 147 22.97 -9.75 -1.34
N PHE A 148 22.05 -10.56 -1.90
CA PHE A 148 20.64 -10.50 -1.54
C PHE A 148 20.40 -10.67 -0.03
N GLY A 149 21.16 -11.54 0.64
CA GLY A 149 21.05 -11.79 2.07
C GLY A 149 21.26 -10.57 2.97
N LEU A 150 21.86 -9.49 2.46
CA LEU A 150 22.05 -8.23 3.18
C LEU A 150 20.78 -7.35 3.18
N ASN A 151 19.80 -7.62 2.31
CA ASN A 151 18.58 -6.81 2.16
C ASN A 151 17.49 -7.25 3.13
N TRP A 152 17.71 -7.01 4.42
CA TRP A 152 16.73 -7.30 5.46
C TRP A 152 15.37 -6.65 5.21
N GLY A 153 15.31 -5.50 4.51
CA GLY A 153 14.04 -4.87 4.14
C GLY A 153 13.19 -5.70 3.19
N LEU A 154 13.82 -6.53 2.33
CA LEU A 154 13.14 -7.42 1.38
C LEU A 154 12.86 -8.81 1.96
N LEU A 155 13.80 -9.32 2.76
CA LEU A 155 13.68 -10.58 3.51
C LEU A 155 14.46 -10.48 4.83
N ASN A 156 13.73 -10.47 5.94
CA ASN A 156 14.31 -10.47 7.28
C ASN A 156 14.16 -11.85 7.91
N ILE A 157 15.27 -12.58 8.02
CA ILE A 157 15.37 -13.88 8.69
C ILE A 157 15.97 -13.75 10.09
N GLY A 158 16.11 -12.52 10.61
CA GLY A 158 16.82 -12.22 11.85
C GLY A 158 18.34 -12.07 11.67
N GLN A 159 18.79 -11.80 10.44
CA GLN A 159 20.20 -11.51 10.18
C GLN A 159 20.67 -10.25 10.91
N LYS A 160 21.98 -10.18 11.18
CA LYS A 160 22.57 -9.04 11.87
C LYS A 160 22.60 -7.79 10.99
N ASP A 161 22.29 -6.64 11.58
CA ASP A 161 22.47 -5.33 10.95
C ASP A 161 23.97 -4.97 10.82
N SER A 162 24.26 -3.82 10.20
CA SER A 162 25.64 -3.32 10.03
C SER A 162 26.36 -3.00 11.34
N LYS A 163 25.66 -3.01 12.47
CA LYS A 163 26.19 -2.82 13.83
C LYS A 163 26.27 -4.14 14.62
N GLY A 164 25.90 -5.27 14.01
CA GLY A 164 25.92 -6.59 14.64
C GLY A 164 24.70 -6.93 15.50
N GLN A 165 23.65 -6.10 15.48
CA GLN A 165 22.40 -6.34 16.21
C GLN A 165 21.50 -7.29 15.44
N ASP A 166 20.84 -8.22 16.12
CA ASP A 166 19.94 -9.16 15.47
C ASP A 166 18.68 -8.45 14.96
N GLY A 167 18.30 -8.73 13.71
CA GLY A 167 17.04 -8.29 13.13
C GLY A 167 15.85 -9.03 13.74
N LEU A 168 14.66 -8.45 13.62
CA LEU A 168 13.40 -9.13 13.93
C LEU A 168 12.91 -9.89 12.69
N ALA A 169 13.00 -11.22 12.71
CA ALA A 169 12.55 -12.06 11.61
C ALA A 169 11.08 -11.77 11.23
N GLY A 170 10.80 -11.67 9.93
CA GLY A 170 9.48 -11.31 9.39
C GLY A 170 9.15 -9.81 9.41
N SER A 171 10.01 -8.97 10.01
CA SER A 171 9.93 -7.51 9.89
C SER A 171 10.56 -7.05 8.57
N ASP A 172 9.90 -7.39 7.46
CA ASP A 172 10.25 -7.06 6.08
C ASP A 172 8.99 -6.74 5.25
N ILE A 173 9.17 -6.30 4.00
CA ILE A 173 8.04 -5.99 3.12
C ILE A 173 7.33 -7.23 2.55
N GLY A 174 7.82 -8.44 2.81
CA GLY A 174 7.32 -9.68 2.25
C GLY A 174 7.65 -9.88 0.77
N ALA A 175 8.76 -9.31 0.29
CA ALA A 175 9.10 -9.29 -1.14
C ALA A 175 9.16 -10.69 -1.75
N THR A 176 9.76 -11.64 -1.04
CA THR A 176 9.92 -13.04 -1.50
C THR A 176 8.60 -13.78 -1.68
N LYS A 177 7.56 -13.40 -0.92
CA LYS A 177 6.20 -13.91 -1.10
C LYS A 177 5.51 -13.22 -2.26
N ALA A 178 5.71 -11.90 -2.41
CA ALA A 178 5.16 -11.13 -3.53
C ALA A 178 5.73 -11.59 -4.88
N TRP A 179 7.01 -11.95 -4.96
CA TRP A 179 7.63 -12.45 -6.19
C TRP A 179 7.05 -13.77 -6.70
N ALA A 180 6.32 -14.52 -5.87
CA ALA A 180 5.56 -15.67 -6.33
C ALA A 180 4.36 -15.26 -7.22
N THR A 181 3.86 -14.02 -7.10
CA THR A 181 2.79 -13.48 -7.96
C THR A 181 3.34 -12.69 -9.13
N GLY A 182 4.48 -12.01 -8.96
CA GLY A 182 5.20 -11.34 -10.04
C GLY A 182 6.44 -10.59 -9.55
N THR A 183 7.44 -10.49 -10.42
CA THR A 183 8.73 -9.82 -10.15
C THR A 183 8.84 -8.44 -10.81
N GLY A 184 7.71 -7.87 -11.25
CA GLY A 184 7.64 -6.59 -11.96
C GLY A 184 7.44 -6.72 -13.46
N SER A 185 7.37 -5.59 -14.16
CA SER A 185 7.25 -5.50 -15.62
C SER A 185 7.98 -4.27 -16.16
N LYS A 186 8.59 -4.42 -17.34
CA LYS A 186 9.16 -3.32 -18.15
C LYS A 186 8.14 -2.30 -18.61
N ASP A 187 6.87 -2.66 -18.62
CA ASP A 187 5.78 -1.76 -19.00
C ASP A 187 5.57 -0.65 -17.95
N ILE A 188 6.11 -0.82 -16.74
CA ILE A 188 6.07 0.18 -15.68
C ILE A 188 7.29 1.08 -15.79
N LEU A 189 7.05 2.32 -16.23
CA LEU A 189 8.05 3.38 -16.27
C LEU A 189 8.03 4.18 -14.97
N VAL A 190 9.15 4.18 -14.25
CA VAL A 190 9.36 4.88 -12.98
C VAL A 190 10.41 5.97 -13.17
N ALA A 191 10.04 7.23 -12.95
CA ALA A 191 10.99 8.33 -12.92
C ALA A 191 11.75 8.35 -11.59
N VAL A 192 13.08 8.41 -11.65
CA VAL A 192 13.94 8.69 -10.50
C VAL A 192 14.47 10.10 -10.65
N ILE A 193 13.87 11.04 -9.92
CA ILE A 193 14.22 12.47 -9.94
C ILE A 193 15.22 12.72 -8.81
N ASP A 194 16.51 12.74 -9.13
CA ASP A 194 17.58 12.64 -8.12
C ASP A 194 18.94 13.18 -8.65
N THR A 195 20.07 12.64 -8.19
CA THR A 195 21.44 12.97 -8.64
C THR A 195 21.84 12.33 -9.98
N GLY A 196 20.90 11.65 -10.64
CA GLY A 196 21.15 10.80 -11.81
C GLY A 196 21.22 9.33 -11.45
N VAL A 197 21.47 8.47 -12.44
CA VAL A 197 21.62 7.02 -12.25
C VAL A 197 22.81 6.54 -13.08
N ASP A 198 23.65 5.69 -12.50
CA ASP A 198 24.64 4.94 -13.27
C ASP A 198 23.94 3.91 -14.15
N TYR A 199 23.58 4.35 -15.36
CA TYR A 199 22.88 3.53 -16.33
C TYR A 199 23.75 2.41 -16.93
N ASN A 200 25.06 2.38 -16.63
CA ASN A 200 25.95 1.30 -17.01
C ASN A 200 26.16 0.27 -15.88
N HIS A 201 25.61 0.53 -14.69
CA HIS A 201 25.80 -0.35 -13.54
C HIS A 201 25.34 -1.78 -13.89
N PRO A 202 26.16 -2.81 -13.66
CA PRO A 202 25.89 -4.17 -14.13
C PRO A 202 24.51 -4.70 -13.70
N ASP A 203 24.12 -4.33 -12.48
CA ASP A 203 22.88 -4.73 -11.83
C ASP A 203 21.65 -3.84 -12.16
N LEU A 204 21.82 -2.78 -12.93
CA LEU A 204 20.75 -1.83 -13.29
C LEU A 204 20.57 -1.63 -14.77
N LYS A 205 21.63 -1.75 -15.59
CA LYS A 205 21.64 -1.41 -17.02
C LYS A 205 20.47 -2.00 -17.81
N ASN A 206 20.04 -3.22 -17.45
CA ASN A 206 18.93 -3.88 -18.13
C ASN A 206 17.58 -3.27 -17.72
N ASN A 207 17.48 -2.68 -16.52
CA ASN A 207 16.34 -1.95 -15.96
C ASN A 207 16.29 -0.45 -16.26
N ILE A 208 17.26 0.09 -16.99
CA ILE A 208 17.22 1.47 -17.46
C ILE A 208 16.29 1.60 -18.67
N PHE A 209 15.47 2.65 -18.65
CA PHE A 209 14.63 3.04 -19.77
C PHE A 209 15.47 3.45 -20.98
N ILE A 210 14.98 3.08 -22.15
CA ILE A 210 15.54 3.47 -23.44
C ILE A 210 14.44 4.21 -24.21
N ASN A 211 14.68 5.49 -24.52
CA ASN A 211 13.80 6.22 -25.43
C ASN A 211 14.07 5.74 -26.86
N THR A 212 13.34 4.71 -27.30
CA THR A 212 13.50 4.14 -28.65
C THR A 212 13.06 5.07 -29.78
N LYS A 213 12.51 6.24 -29.44
CA LYS A 213 12.18 7.29 -30.41
C LYS A 213 13.35 8.22 -30.70
N GLU A 214 14.38 8.20 -29.85
CA GLU A 214 15.62 8.93 -30.04
C GLU A 214 16.68 8.08 -30.75
N ASP A 215 17.45 8.74 -31.62
CA ASP A 215 18.70 8.21 -32.14
C ASP A 215 19.87 8.96 -31.49
N PRO A 216 20.58 8.32 -30.55
CA PRO A 216 21.58 8.99 -29.72
C PRO A 216 22.79 9.49 -30.51
N SER A 217 22.92 9.13 -31.80
CA SER A 217 24.08 9.48 -32.63
C SER A 217 23.91 10.76 -33.44
N ASN A 218 22.69 11.31 -33.58
CA ASN A 218 22.43 12.36 -34.56
C ASN A 218 22.36 13.78 -33.99
N GLY A 219 22.27 13.93 -32.66
CA GLY A 219 22.28 15.22 -31.98
C GLY A 219 21.00 16.04 -32.19
N LYS A 220 19.86 15.37 -32.36
CA LYS A 220 18.55 15.98 -32.60
C LYS A 220 17.55 15.51 -31.57
N ASP A 221 16.47 16.27 -31.42
CA ASP A 221 15.26 15.84 -30.73
C ASP A 221 14.40 15.12 -31.78
N ASN A 222 14.42 13.78 -31.76
CA ASN A 222 13.76 12.98 -32.78
C ASN A 222 12.27 12.79 -32.49
N ASP A 223 11.88 12.76 -31.22
CA ASP A 223 10.50 12.59 -30.79
C ASP A 223 9.73 13.91 -30.61
N GLY A 224 10.44 15.05 -30.68
CA GLY A 224 9.89 16.39 -30.62
C GLY A 224 9.46 16.81 -29.21
N ASN A 225 10.00 16.16 -28.17
CA ASN A 225 9.62 16.40 -26.78
C ASN A 225 10.34 17.63 -26.15
N GLY A 226 11.29 18.24 -26.88
CA GLY A 226 12.09 19.38 -26.44
C GLY A 226 13.48 19.02 -25.89
N PHE A 227 13.83 17.74 -25.83
CA PHE A 227 15.03 17.22 -25.18
C PHE A 227 15.87 16.39 -26.15
N ILE A 228 16.91 17.03 -26.71
CA ILE A 228 17.79 16.41 -27.72
C ILE A 228 18.46 15.13 -27.20
N ASN A 229 18.29 14.01 -27.90
CA ASN A 229 18.94 12.74 -27.57
C ASN A 229 18.73 12.28 -26.12
N ASP A 230 17.57 12.48 -25.50
CA ASP A 230 17.23 12.05 -24.13
C ASP A 230 17.06 10.52 -23.98
N TYR A 231 17.96 9.76 -24.62
CA TYR A 231 17.92 8.32 -24.82
C TYR A 231 17.84 7.51 -23.51
N HIS A 232 18.49 7.99 -22.44
CA HIS A 232 18.41 7.40 -21.10
C HIS A 232 17.72 8.33 -20.09
N GLY A 233 17.12 9.43 -20.54
CA GLY A 233 16.59 10.50 -19.71
C GLY A 233 17.40 11.79 -19.81
N TRP A 234 17.22 12.68 -18.84
CA TRP A 234 17.69 14.07 -18.94
C TRP A 234 18.37 14.57 -17.67
N ASN A 235 19.33 15.48 -17.85
CA ASN A 235 20.00 16.22 -16.79
C ASN A 235 19.63 17.70 -16.84
N PHE A 236 18.76 18.11 -15.91
CA PHE A 236 18.32 19.48 -15.73
C PHE A 236 19.37 20.36 -15.06
N GLU A 237 20.28 19.81 -14.25
CA GLU A 237 21.38 20.58 -13.64
C GLU A 237 22.40 20.99 -14.71
N GLY A 238 22.82 20.02 -15.54
CA GLY A 238 23.79 20.21 -16.61
C GLY A 238 23.18 20.66 -17.95
N LYS A 239 21.84 20.76 -18.03
CA LYS A 239 21.05 21.11 -19.23
C LYS A 239 21.40 20.27 -20.46
N ASN A 240 21.52 18.95 -20.28
CA ASN A 240 21.94 18.04 -21.33
C ASN A 240 21.34 16.63 -21.16
N ASN A 241 21.63 15.76 -22.11
CA ASN A 241 21.11 14.38 -22.17
C ASN A 241 21.92 13.35 -21.37
N ASN A 242 22.75 13.78 -20.42
CA ASN A 242 23.57 12.88 -19.63
C ASN A 242 23.11 12.83 -18.16
N PRO A 243 22.15 11.94 -17.82
CA PRO A 243 21.68 11.76 -16.45
C PRO A 243 22.56 10.80 -15.63
N MET A 244 23.84 10.64 -16.00
CA MET A 244 24.80 9.82 -15.25
C MET A 244 24.95 10.35 -13.83
N ASP A 245 24.96 9.43 -12.86
CA ASP A 245 25.12 9.76 -11.45
C ASP A 245 26.59 10.06 -11.10
N ASP A 246 26.81 11.17 -10.41
CA ASP A 246 28.11 11.61 -9.90
C ASP A 246 28.10 11.81 -8.37
N ASN A 247 26.99 11.47 -7.69
CA ASN A 247 26.84 11.54 -6.24
C ASN A 247 26.57 10.17 -5.58
N LYS A 248 26.04 9.20 -6.36
CA LYS A 248 25.66 7.82 -5.98
C LYS A 248 24.27 7.69 -5.34
N HIS A 249 23.64 8.79 -4.93
CA HIS A 249 22.35 8.76 -4.25
C HIS A 249 21.24 8.20 -5.16
N GLY A 250 21.11 8.74 -6.38
CA GLY A 250 20.10 8.27 -7.34
C GLY A 250 20.34 6.85 -7.85
N THR A 251 21.60 6.40 -7.95
CA THR A 251 21.92 4.99 -8.26
C THR A 251 21.49 4.06 -7.12
N HIS A 252 21.72 4.46 -5.86
CA HIS A 252 21.29 3.71 -4.69
C HIS A 252 19.76 3.58 -4.61
N THR A 253 19.02 4.68 -4.82
CA THR A 253 17.55 4.65 -4.81
C THR A 253 17.02 3.78 -5.97
N SER A 254 17.64 3.88 -7.16
CA SER A 254 17.32 3.04 -8.32
C SER A 254 17.54 1.55 -8.06
N GLY A 255 18.62 1.18 -7.38
CA GLY A 255 18.89 -0.20 -6.93
C GLY A 255 17.77 -0.77 -6.06
N THR A 256 17.28 0.03 -5.10
CA THR A 256 16.15 -0.37 -4.26
C THR A 256 14.87 -0.59 -5.07
N ILE A 257 14.60 0.26 -6.07
CA ILE A 257 13.43 0.14 -6.95
C ILE A 257 13.53 -1.11 -7.82
N GLY A 258 14.69 -1.31 -8.47
CA GLY A 258 14.84 -2.38 -9.44
C GLY A 258 16.26 -2.66 -9.88
N ALA A 259 17.16 -2.98 -8.95
CA ALA A 259 18.27 -3.87 -9.28
C ALA A 259 17.72 -5.20 -9.83
N GLU A 260 18.35 -5.72 -10.89
CA GLU A 260 17.85 -6.86 -11.66
C GLU A 260 18.02 -8.17 -10.88
N GLY A 261 16.96 -8.57 -10.18
CA GLY A 261 16.98 -9.84 -9.46
C GLY A 261 17.09 -11.06 -10.38
N GLY A 262 17.87 -12.06 -9.94
CA GLY A 262 18.03 -13.34 -10.63
C GLY A 262 19.14 -13.36 -11.69
N ASN A 263 19.93 -12.29 -11.83
CA ASN A 263 21.03 -12.18 -12.80
C ASN A 263 22.36 -12.75 -12.26
N GLY A 264 22.43 -13.12 -10.97
CA GLY A 264 23.64 -13.63 -10.33
C GLY A 264 24.70 -12.56 -10.03
N GLU A 265 24.35 -11.29 -10.15
CA GLU A 265 25.18 -10.13 -9.82
C GLU A 265 24.57 -9.38 -8.62
N GLY A 266 25.37 -8.54 -7.97
CA GLY A 266 24.90 -7.57 -6.98
C GLY A 266 23.79 -8.06 -6.03
N THR A 267 22.62 -7.42 -6.14
CA THR A 267 21.46 -7.54 -5.28
C THR A 267 20.16 -7.47 -6.09
N ALA A 268 19.03 -7.83 -5.49
CA ALA A 268 17.71 -7.61 -6.09
C ALA A 268 17.05 -6.33 -5.57
N GLY A 269 16.41 -5.59 -6.47
CA GLY A 269 15.45 -4.54 -6.12
C GLY A 269 14.08 -5.13 -5.81
N VAL A 270 13.15 -4.27 -5.40
CA VAL A 270 11.74 -4.67 -5.21
C VAL A 270 11.15 -5.26 -6.51
N ASN A 271 11.51 -4.68 -7.66
CA ASN A 271 11.12 -5.15 -8.98
C ASN A 271 12.34 -5.67 -9.73
N TRP A 272 12.39 -6.96 -10.04
CA TRP A 272 13.50 -7.52 -10.83
C TRP A 272 13.43 -7.03 -12.28
N HIS A 273 12.22 -6.72 -12.76
CA HIS A 273 11.99 -6.15 -14.08
C HIS A 273 11.17 -4.87 -13.96
N VAL A 274 11.76 -3.75 -14.38
CA VAL A 274 11.13 -2.43 -14.43
C VAL A 274 11.85 -1.55 -15.45
N SER A 275 11.23 -0.46 -15.87
CA SER A 275 11.91 0.59 -16.65
C SER A 275 12.10 1.81 -15.75
N ILE A 276 13.36 2.14 -15.45
CA ILE A 276 13.75 3.31 -14.65
C ILE A 276 14.12 4.43 -15.62
N LEU A 277 13.50 5.59 -15.50
CA LEU A 277 13.84 6.82 -16.21
C LEU A 277 14.69 7.72 -15.28
N PRO A 278 16.02 7.76 -15.47
CA PRO A 278 16.89 8.71 -14.81
C PRO A 278 16.53 10.17 -15.14
N ILE A 279 16.31 10.99 -14.11
CA ILE A 279 16.16 12.44 -14.24
C ILE A 279 17.06 13.10 -13.21
N LYS A 280 18.14 13.72 -13.69
CA LYS A 280 19.13 14.38 -12.83
C LYS A 280 18.78 15.86 -12.66
N PHE A 281 18.68 16.30 -11.42
CA PHE A 281 18.54 17.73 -11.09
C PHE A 281 19.41 18.14 -9.89
N LEU A 282 19.93 17.17 -9.14
CA LEU A 282 20.90 17.38 -8.08
C LEU A 282 22.32 17.21 -8.62
N SER A 283 23.19 18.16 -8.31
CA SER A 283 24.62 18.14 -8.65
C SER A 283 25.38 17.04 -7.89
N ALA A 284 26.67 16.88 -8.21
CA ALA A 284 27.59 16.01 -7.48
C ALA A 284 27.66 16.31 -5.96
N ALA A 285 27.30 17.53 -5.53
CA ALA A 285 27.23 17.92 -4.12
C ALA A 285 25.89 17.53 -3.45
N GLY A 286 24.94 16.95 -4.19
CA GLY A 286 23.62 16.58 -3.70
C GLY A 286 22.64 17.76 -3.59
N SER A 287 22.93 18.88 -4.26
CA SER A 287 22.11 20.10 -4.25
C SER A 287 21.60 20.45 -5.64
N GLY A 288 20.42 21.05 -5.71
CA GLY A 288 19.78 21.51 -6.95
C GLY A 288 18.83 22.68 -6.67
N SER A 289 18.26 23.26 -7.71
CA SER A 289 17.38 24.43 -7.62
C SER A 289 15.91 24.08 -7.83
N LEU A 290 15.03 25.02 -7.46
CA LEU A 290 13.58 24.87 -7.61
C LEU A 290 13.16 24.71 -9.09
N ASP A 291 13.74 25.49 -9.99
CA ASP A 291 13.43 25.46 -11.42
C ASP A 291 13.79 24.10 -12.04
N ASP A 292 14.96 23.55 -11.71
CA ASP A 292 15.38 22.24 -12.18
C ASP A 292 14.48 21.11 -11.65
N ALA A 293 14.05 21.21 -10.40
CA ALA A 293 13.13 20.26 -9.80
C ALA A 293 11.73 20.31 -10.44
N VAL A 294 11.22 21.51 -10.73
CA VAL A 294 9.94 21.71 -11.43
C VAL A 294 10.01 21.16 -12.85
N GLU A 295 11.07 21.46 -13.59
CA GLU A 295 11.26 20.93 -14.95
C GLU A 295 11.40 19.41 -14.96
N SER A 296 12.05 18.84 -13.95
CA SER A 296 12.12 17.37 -13.77
C SER A 296 10.74 16.72 -13.64
N ILE A 297 9.83 17.33 -12.88
CA ILE A 297 8.44 16.84 -12.72
C ILE A 297 7.66 17.02 -14.02
N ASN A 298 7.82 18.15 -14.71
CA ASN A 298 7.16 18.41 -15.98
C ASN A 298 7.63 17.41 -17.05
N TYR A 299 8.92 17.12 -17.12
CA TYR A 299 9.49 16.13 -18.03
C TYR A 299 9.02 14.72 -17.71
N ALA A 300 9.03 14.29 -16.45
CA ALA A 300 8.45 13.01 -16.05
C ALA A 300 6.95 12.91 -16.44
N THR A 301 6.21 14.01 -16.31
CA THR A 301 4.80 14.13 -16.72
C THR A 301 4.64 14.07 -18.25
N LEU A 302 5.57 14.64 -19.00
CA LEU A 302 5.63 14.59 -20.47
C LEU A 302 5.90 13.16 -20.95
N MET A 303 6.87 12.48 -20.33
CA MET A 303 7.22 11.09 -20.58
C MET A 303 6.16 10.09 -20.12
N ASN A 304 5.07 10.56 -19.50
CA ASN A 304 3.91 9.78 -19.09
C ASN A 304 4.28 8.59 -18.18
N VAL A 305 5.22 8.83 -17.27
CA VAL A 305 5.63 7.83 -16.26
C VAL A 305 4.45 7.45 -15.37
N LYS A 306 4.51 6.30 -14.71
CA LYS A 306 3.47 5.88 -13.75
C LYS A 306 3.74 6.41 -12.34
N ILE A 307 5.01 6.49 -11.99
CA ILE A 307 5.47 6.81 -10.63
C ILE A 307 6.69 7.72 -10.74
N MET A 308 6.75 8.73 -9.88
CA MET A 308 7.94 9.53 -9.61
C MET A 308 8.47 9.18 -8.22
N SER A 309 9.76 8.85 -8.13
CA SER A 309 10.48 8.70 -6.86
C SER A 309 11.28 9.96 -6.59
N ASN A 310 11.01 10.58 -5.44
CA ASN A 310 11.52 11.88 -5.04
C ASN A 310 12.17 11.76 -3.65
N SER A 311 13.40 11.25 -3.61
CA SER A 311 14.17 11.04 -2.37
C SER A 311 14.98 12.28 -1.96
N TRP A 312 14.33 13.43 -2.03
CA TRP A 312 14.90 14.75 -1.72
C TRP A 312 13.88 15.60 -1.02
N GLY A 313 14.35 16.62 -0.31
CA GLY A 313 13.50 17.58 0.36
C GLY A 313 14.28 18.82 0.78
N GLY A 314 13.56 19.86 1.15
CA GLY A 314 14.13 21.14 1.57
C GLY A 314 13.39 22.34 1.00
N GLY A 315 13.85 23.53 1.36
CA GLY A 315 13.18 24.77 1.01
C GLY A 315 11.88 24.97 1.81
N GLY A 316 10.94 25.71 1.22
CA GLY A 316 9.60 25.95 1.77
C GLY A 316 8.53 25.74 0.71
N PHE A 317 7.28 26.07 1.05
CA PHE A 317 6.18 25.96 0.08
C PHE A 317 6.48 26.79 -1.17
N SER A 318 6.42 26.13 -2.32
CA SER A 318 6.47 26.75 -3.64
C SER A 318 5.20 26.43 -4.41
N GLN A 319 4.50 27.48 -4.87
CA GLN A 319 3.30 27.33 -5.69
C GLN A 319 3.63 26.66 -7.02
N THR A 320 4.75 27.00 -7.65
CA THR A 320 5.17 26.44 -8.95
C THR A 320 5.40 24.93 -8.86
N MET A 321 6.03 24.46 -7.78
CA MET A 321 6.23 23.04 -7.52
C MET A 321 4.90 22.33 -7.26
N PHE A 322 4.01 22.95 -6.48
CA PHE A 322 2.68 22.40 -6.23
C PHE A 322 1.87 22.24 -7.52
N ASP A 323 1.91 23.24 -8.41
CA ASP A 323 1.23 23.22 -9.69
C ASP A 323 1.80 22.14 -10.62
N ALA A 324 3.13 21.90 -10.60
CA ALA A 324 3.76 20.82 -11.35
C ALA A 324 3.30 19.43 -10.84
N ILE A 325 3.24 19.23 -9.52
CA ILE A 325 2.73 18.00 -8.91
C ILE A 325 1.25 17.78 -9.25
N LYS A 326 0.44 18.84 -9.28
CA LYS A 326 -0.97 18.78 -9.71
C LYS A 326 -1.12 18.42 -11.19
N LYS A 327 -0.27 18.93 -12.08
CA LYS A 327 -0.27 18.50 -13.49
C LYS A 327 0.06 17.02 -13.63
N ALA A 328 0.98 16.50 -12.81
CA ALA A 328 1.26 15.07 -12.74
C ALA A 328 0.04 14.27 -12.24
N LYS A 329 -0.66 14.79 -11.21
CA LYS A 329 -1.92 14.22 -10.69
C LYS A 329 -2.97 14.08 -11.78
N ASP A 330 -3.16 15.10 -12.60
CA ASP A 330 -4.18 15.12 -13.66
C ASP A 330 -3.95 14.06 -14.75
N LYS A 331 -2.70 13.56 -14.86
CA LYS A 331 -2.35 12.41 -15.71
C LYS A 331 -2.36 11.06 -14.98
N GLY A 332 -2.79 11.03 -13.72
CA GLY A 332 -2.81 9.84 -12.87
C GLY A 332 -1.41 9.37 -12.44
N ILE A 333 -0.43 10.28 -12.38
CA ILE A 333 0.94 9.96 -12.01
C ILE A 333 1.12 10.08 -10.51
N LEU A 334 1.67 9.03 -9.90
CA LEU A 334 1.96 9.00 -8.48
C LEU A 334 3.27 9.74 -8.16
N PHE A 335 3.25 10.57 -7.13
CA PHE A 335 4.40 11.36 -6.67
C PHE A 335 4.84 10.88 -5.29
N VAL A 336 5.98 10.20 -5.20
CA VAL A 336 6.41 9.52 -3.97
C VAL A 336 7.57 10.28 -3.36
N ALA A 337 7.33 10.92 -2.22
CA ALA A 337 8.27 11.84 -1.59
C ALA A 337 8.76 11.31 -0.25
N ALA A 338 10.06 11.46 0.01
CA ALA A 338 10.64 11.19 1.33
C ALA A 338 10.13 12.24 2.35
N ALA A 339 9.72 11.79 3.54
CA ALA A 339 9.21 12.68 4.59
C ALA A 339 10.26 13.67 5.14
N GLY A 340 11.55 13.34 5.02
CA GLY A 340 12.67 14.13 5.52
C GLY A 340 13.46 13.42 6.61
N ASN A 341 14.66 13.93 6.89
CA ASN A 341 15.68 13.25 7.72
C ASN A 341 15.91 13.93 9.08
N ASP A 342 15.11 14.95 9.40
CA ASP A 342 15.32 15.81 10.57
C ASP A 342 14.70 15.26 11.86
N GLY A 343 13.92 14.17 11.78
CA GLY A 343 13.17 13.63 12.93
C GLY A 343 12.13 14.59 13.50
N LYS A 344 11.59 15.48 12.66
CA LYS A 344 10.58 16.49 13.04
C LYS A 344 9.17 16.00 12.70
N ASP A 345 8.21 16.58 13.42
CA ASP A 345 6.79 16.47 13.08
C ASP A 345 6.47 17.38 11.89
N ASN A 346 6.12 16.77 10.75
CA ASN A 346 5.80 17.48 9.52
C ASN A 346 4.44 18.20 9.56
N ASP A 347 3.59 17.92 10.56
CA ASP A 347 2.36 18.68 10.78
C ASP A 347 2.67 20.03 11.44
N ALA A 348 3.65 20.05 12.35
CA ALA A 348 4.12 21.27 13.01
C ALA A 348 5.11 22.06 12.15
N THR A 349 5.98 21.36 11.42
CA THR A 349 6.98 21.97 10.55
C THR A 349 7.03 21.22 9.22
N ALA A 350 6.26 21.71 8.25
CA ALA A 350 6.15 21.09 6.93
C ALA A 350 7.50 20.84 6.27
N SER A 351 7.63 19.67 5.64
CA SER A 351 8.78 19.25 4.85
C SER A 351 8.36 19.08 3.40
N TYR A 352 8.92 19.88 2.50
CA TYR A 352 8.57 19.84 1.08
C TYR A 352 9.58 19.00 0.28
N PRO A 353 9.10 18.20 -0.70
CA PRO A 353 7.75 18.18 -1.25
C PRO A 353 6.74 17.24 -0.53
N ALA A 354 7.14 16.52 0.52
CA ALA A 354 6.26 15.53 1.17
C ALA A 354 4.99 16.09 1.81
N SER A 355 5.00 17.34 2.25
CA SER A 355 3.86 18.03 2.87
C SER A 355 2.93 18.75 1.87
N TYR A 356 3.12 18.58 0.55
CA TYR A 356 2.16 19.14 -0.40
C TYR A 356 0.80 18.42 -0.31
N ASP A 357 -0.27 19.20 -0.14
CA ASP A 357 -1.64 18.71 -0.09
C ASP A 357 -2.18 18.39 -1.49
N SER A 358 -1.79 17.23 -2.02
CA SER A 358 -2.27 16.70 -3.29
C SER A 358 -2.47 15.20 -3.21
N ASP A 359 -3.61 14.70 -3.69
CA ASP A 359 -4.00 13.28 -3.57
C ASP A 359 -3.01 12.29 -4.21
N ASN A 360 -2.20 12.73 -5.17
CA ASN A 360 -1.18 11.89 -5.78
C ASN A 360 0.16 11.89 -5.02
N VAL A 361 0.31 12.67 -3.95
CA VAL A 361 1.51 12.69 -3.12
C VAL A 361 1.43 11.59 -2.07
N ILE A 362 2.45 10.72 -2.06
CA ILE A 362 2.68 9.77 -0.99
C ILE A 362 3.93 10.20 -0.23
N ALA A 363 3.73 10.73 0.98
CA ALA A 363 4.80 10.99 1.93
C ALA A 363 5.24 9.68 2.59
N VAL A 364 6.50 9.30 2.39
CA VAL A 364 7.08 8.07 2.91
C VAL A 364 8.02 8.41 4.06
N ALA A 365 7.62 8.04 5.28
CA ALA A 365 8.52 8.05 6.43
C ALA A 365 9.47 6.84 6.37
N ALA A 366 10.69 7.00 6.89
CA ALA A 366 11.54 5.86 7.16
C ALA A 366 11.01 5.15 8.41
N THR A 367 10.54 3.92 8.26
CA THR A 367 10.10 3.15 9.42
C THR A 367 11.32 2.68 10.22
N THR A 368 11.37 3.04 11.50
CA THR A 368 10.99 2.07 12.55
C THR A 368 9.64 2.52 13.13
N VAL A 369 8.66 1.61 13.22
CA VAL A 369 7.32 1.63 13.88
C VAL A 369 6.36 2.86 13.87
N ASP A 370 6.71 4.09 13.52
CA ASP A 370 5.80 5.23 13.80
C ASP A 370 4.83 5.62 12.64
N PRO A 371 3.53 5.84 12.93
CA PRO A 371 2.51 6.14 11.92
C PRO A 371 2.40 7.61 11.51
N VAL A 372 2.25 7.86 10.20
CA VAL A 372 1.98 9.18 9.60
C VAL A 372 0.47 9.47 9.58
N ARG A 373 0.07 10.68 10.01
CA ARG A 373 -1.32 11.12 10.22
C ARG A 373 -2.24 10.94 9.00
N ASN A 374 -1.76 11.23 7.80
CA ASN A 374 -2.53 11.11 6.55
C ASN A 374 -2.76 9.66 6.08
N LEU A 375 -2.06 8.70 6.69
CA LEU A 375 -2.11 7.27 6.35
C LEU A 375 -2.73 6.41 7.46
N ARG A 376 -3.27 7.04 8.51
CA ARG A 376 -4.05 6.35 9.54
C ARG A 376 -5.26 5.66 8.88
N LYS A 377 -5.51 4.39 9.23
CA LYS A 377 -6.53 3.50 8.62
C LYS A 377 -6.25 3.03 7.17
N LYS A 378 -5.11 3.37 6.56
CA LYS A 378 -4.69 2.93 5.21
C LYS A 378 -3.42 2.07 5.21
N THR A 379 -2.88 1.77 6.38
CA THR A 379 -1.61 1.04 6.58
C THR A 379 -1.88 -0.32 7.19
N ILE A 380 -1.02 -1.30 6.86
CA ILE A 380 -1.18 -2.69 7.33
C ILE A 380 -0.66 -2.84 8.77
N THR A 381 0.47 -2.18 9.11
CA THR A 381 1.07 -2.02 10.46
C THR A 381 2.28 -1.07 10.39
N GLY A 382 2.59 -0.31 11.45
CA GLY A 382 3.88 0.36 11.67
C GLY A 382 4.36 1.28 10.54
N GLY A 383 3.44 2.06 9.94
CA GLY A 383 3.76 2.99 8.84
C GLY A 383 3.82 2.35 7.44
N ARG A 384 3.60 1.03 7.29
CA ARG A 384 3.59 0.36 5.97
C ARG A 384 2.32 0.66 5.20
N LEU A 385 2.44 1.49 4.16
CA LEU A 385 1.37 1.78 3.20
C LEU A 385 1.14 0.59 2.27
N ASN A 386 -0.11 0.11 2.19
CA ASN A 386 -0.52 -0.79 1.12
C ASN A 386 -0.95 0.05 -0.08
N ILE A 387 -0.12 0.09 -1.12
CA ILE A 387 -0.32 0.91 -2.31
C ILE A 387 -1.56 0.46 -3.10
N TYR A 388 -1.84 -0.84 -3.16
CA TYR A 388 -3.07 -1.35 -3.76
C TYR A 388 -4.30 -0.80 -3.02
N ASN A 389 -4.27 -0.80 -1.69
CA ASN A 389 -5.35 -0.23 -0.88
C ASN A 389 -5.46 1.29 -1.03
N ALA A 390 -4.32 1.98 -1.08
CA ALA A 390 -4.26 3.43 -1.26
C ALA A 390 -4.83 3.87 -2.62
N ILE A 391 -4.48 3.16 -3.70
CA ILE A 391 -4.95 3.44 -5.06
C ILE A 391 -6.43 3.10 -5.25
N ASN A 392 -6.92 2.04 -4.61
CA ASN A 392 -8.31 1.59 -4.75
C ASN A 392 -9.26 2.11 -3.65
N ASN A 393 -8.79 3.04 -2.81
CA ASN A 393 -9.53 3.57 -1.65
C ASN A 393 -10.09 2.48 -0.72
N ILE A 394 -9.36 1.37 -0.57
CA ILE A 394 -9.70 0.26 0.32
C ILE A 394 -9.14 0.59 1.70
N ILE A 395 -10.00 0.60 2.71
CA ILE A 395 -9.61 0.72 4.12
C ILE A 395 -9.38 -0.70 4.63
N PRO A 396 -8.12 -1.17 4.85
CA PRO A 396 -7.90 -2.48 5.44
C PRO A 396 -8.44 -2.49 6.87
N GLU A 397 -9.24 -3.50 7.18
CA GLU A 397 -9.65 -3.79 8.55
C GLU A 397 -8.39 -4.14 9.36
N ARG A 398 -8.10 -3.35 10.40
CA ARG A 398 -7.06 -3.72 11.37
C ARG A 398 -7.58 -4.98 12.06
N LYS A 399 -6.75 -6.03 12.15
CA LYS A 399 -7.09 -7.19 12.97
C LYS A 399 -7.09 -6.77 14.43
N GLU A 400 -8.22 -6.25 14.90
CA GLU A 400 -8.45 -6.06 16.32
C GLU A 400 -8.26 -7.42 17.02
N PRO A 401 -7.71 -7.43 18.24
CA PRO A 401 -7.88 -8.59 19.10
C PRO A 401 -9.38 -8.95 19.12
N PRO A 402 -9.73 -10.23 18.93
CA PRO A 402 -11.12 -10.66 18.88
C PRO A 402 -11.96 -10.05 20.01
N ALA A 403 -13.17 -9.60 19.69
CA ALA A 403 -14.03 -8.85 20.62
C ALA A 403 -14.29 -9.58 21.95
N ASP A 404 -14.23 -10.92 21.94
CA ASP A 404 -14.40 -11.79 23.11
C ASP A 404 -13.20 -11.81 24.06
N ARG A 405 -12.04 -11.27 23.67
CA ARG A 405 -10.84 -11.20 24.52
C ARG A 405 -10.80 -9.95 25.39
N TRP A 406 -11.53 -8.91 25.01
CA TRP A 406 -11.58 -7.66 25.77
C TRP A 406 -12.39 -7.85 27.05
N LYS A 407 -11.81 -7.40 28.15
CA LYS A 407 -12.46 -7.38 29.47
C LYS A 407 -12.64 -5.93 29.88
N ALA A 408 -13.86 -5.54 30.20
CA ALA A 408 -14.15 -4.22 30.73
C ALA A 408 -13.82 -4.15 32.23
N MET A 409 -13.18 -3.05 32.65
CA MET A 409 -13.05 -2.66 34.04
C MET A 409 -13.63 -1.27 34.25
N ALA A 410 -14.59 -1.18 35.17
CA ALA A 410 -15.16 0.08 35.61
C ALA A 410 -14.06 1.04 36.10
N HIS A 411 -14.08 2.25 35.58
CA HIS A 411 -13.12 3.30 35.89
C HIS A 411 -13.76 4.65 35.57
N ALA A 412 -14.47 5.20 36.55
CA ALA A 412 -15.18 6.46 36.39
C ALA A 412 -14.23 7.65 36.56
N VAL A 413 -14.01 8.41 35.49
CA VAL A 413 -13.21 9.64 35.49
C VAL A 413 -13.87 10.65 34.58
N GLU A 414 -14.11 11.86 35.08
CA GLU A 414 -14.73 12.93 34.30
C GLU A 414 -14.00 14.25 34.49
N SER A 415 -14.13 15.14 33.50
CA SER A 415 -13.73 16.54 33.65
C SER A 415 -14.74 17.32 34.49
N ALA A 416 -14.42 18.55 34.87
CA ALA A 416 -15.47 19.49 35.29
C ALA A 416 -16.45 19.75 34.13
N HIS A 417 -17.71 20.07 34.47
CA HIS A 417 -18.79 20.35 33.50
C HIS A 417 -19.53 21.65 33.88
N PRO A 418 -19.30 22.78 33.17
CA PRO A 418 -18.35 22.94 32.07
C PRO A 418 -16.90 22.81 32.55
N TYR A 419 -15.99 22.44 31.65
CA TYR A 419 -14.58 22.35 32.00
C TYR A 419 -13.94 23.72 32.17
N VAL A 420 -12.74 23.74 32.75
CA VAL A 420 -11.96 24.96 32.98
C VAL A 420 -11.17 25.29 31.72
N SER A 421 -11.23 26.54 31.24
CA SER A 421 -10.40 27.04 30.14
C SER A 421 -8.92 27.15 30.51
N ASN A 422 -8.04 27.12 29.52
CA ASN A 422 -6.58 27.16 29.64
C ASN A 422 -6.03 26.10 30.61
N THR A 423 -6.64 24.92 30.65
CA THR A 423 -6.24 23.86 31.57
C THR A 423 -5.64 22.68 30.84
N THR A 424 -4.79 21.92 31.54
CA THR A 424 -4.41 20.58 31.11
C THR A 424 -4.60 19.64 32.29
N GLN A 425 -5.44 18.63 32.07
CA GLN A 425 -5.72 17.57 33.03
C GLN A 425 -5.17 16.27 32.48
N THR A 426 -4.62 15.41 33.35
CA THR A 426 -4.02 14.15 32.94
C THR A 426 -4.45 13.06 33.90
N PHE A 427 -4.94 11.96 33.33
CA PHE A 427 -5.44 10.80 34.05
C PHE A 427 -4.69 9.56 33.59
N GLU A 428 -4.12 8.80 34.52
CA GLU A 428 -3.43 7.54 34.23
C GLU A 428 -4.37 6.38 34.48
N ILE A 429 -4.47 5.48 33.49
CA ILE A 429 -5.13 4.20 33.57
C ILE A 429 -4.02 3.15 33.55
N SER A 430 -3.94 2.33 34.60
CA SER A 430 -2.92 1.29 34.72
C SER A 430 -3.58 -0.03 35.08
N HIS A 431 -3.24 -1.08 34.33
CA HIS A 431 -3.71 -2.45 34.54
C HIS A 431 -2.53 -3.42 34.46
N PRO A 432 -1.88 -3.73 35.60
CA PRO A 432 -0.69 -4.57 35.62
C PRO A 432 -0.88 -5.89 34.88
N GLY A 433 -0.02 -6.15 33.90
CA GLY A 433 -0.05 -7.38 33.09
C GLY A 433 -0.91 -7.30 31.83
N ALA A 434 -1.66 -6.22 31.61
CA ALA A 434 -2.35 -6.03 30.35
C ALA A 434 -1.34 -5.87 29.19
N LYS A 435 -1.61 -6.56 28.08
CA LYS A 435 -0.95 -6.35 26.79
C LYS A 435 -1.54 -5.18 26.02
N PHE A 436 -2.82 -4.90 26.22
CA PHE A 436 -3.52 -3.82 25.54
C PHE A 436 -4.53 -3.16 26.48
N ILE A 437 -4.71 -1.85 26.35
CA ILE A 437 -5.74 -1.07 27.05
C ILE A 437 -6.44 -0.14 26.05
N ARG A 438 -7.76 0.01 26.12
CA ARG A 438 -8.51 1.08 25.42
C ARG A 438 -9.52 1.71 26.36
N VAL A 439 -9.85 2.97 26.14
CA VAL A 439 -10.66 3.78 27.07
C VAL A 439 -12.07 3.94 26.50
N HIS A 440 -13.10 3.79 27.32
CA HIS A 440 -14.46 4.08 26.90
C HIS A 440 -14.94 5.40 27.49
N PHE A 441 -15.40 6.28 26.61
CA PHE A 441 -16.01 7.55 26.94
C PHE A 441 -17.53 7.42 26.79
N SER A 442 -18.23 7.45 27.91
CA SER A 442 -19.69 7.58 27.91
C SER A 442 -20.15 8.86 27.19
N LYS A 443 -19.36 9.95 27.29
CA LYS A 443 -19.62 11.23 26.63
C LYS A 443 -18.35 12.06 26.44
N VAL A 444 -18.27 12.76 25.31
CA VAL A 444 -17.33 13.84 25.02
C VAL A 444 -18.12 15.02 24.45
N GLY A 445 -17.81 16.24 24.88
CA GLY A 445 -18.40 17.48 24.38
C GLY A 445 -17.44 18.64 24.58
N THR A 446 -16.44 18.76 23.71
CA THR A 446 -15.41 19.80 23.73
C THR A 446 -15.55 20.76 22.54
N GLU A 447 -14.87 21.91 22.55
CA GLU A 447 -14.78 22.75 21.35
C GLU A 447 -14.03 21.98 20.23
N ALA A 448 -14.73 21.72 19.12
CA ALA A 448 -14.22 20.90 18.04
C ALA A 448 -12.96 21.52 17.40
N GLY A 449 -11.84 20.80 17.45
CA GLY A 449 -10.56 21.20 16.88
C GLY A 449 -9.70 22.15 17.74
N TYR A 450 -10.22 22.64 18.86
CA TYR A 450 -9.52 23.57 19.76
C TYR A 450 -9.21 22.92 21.11
N ASP A 451 -10.19 22.19 21.66
CA ASP A 451 -10.07 21.49 22.94
C ASP A 451 -9.93 19.98 22.72
N LEU A 452 -8.81 19.44 23.17
CA LEU A 452 -8.32 18.13 22.72
C LEU A 452 -8.17 17.15 23.88
N ILE A 453 -8.66 15.93 23.69
CA ILE A 453 -8.40 14.78 24.57
C ILE A 453 -7.44 13.85 23.85
N ARG A 454 -6.28 13.58 24.43
CA ARG A 454 -5.24 12.71 23.89
C ARG A 454 -5.07 11.46 24.73
N ILE A 455 -5.18 10.31 24.11
CA ILE A 455 -4.92 9.00 24.72
C ILE A 455 -3.50 8.60 24.33
N LYS A 456 -2.66 8.32 25.34
CA LYS A 456 -1.24 8.00 25.18
C LYS A 456 -0.89 6.65 25.78
N ASP A 457 0.10 5.97 25.22
CA ASP A 457 0.67 4.75 25.82
C ASP A 457 1.58 5.06 27.03
N GLY A 458 2.11 4.02 27.67
CA GLY A 458 3.05 4.14 28.78
C GLY A 458 4.40 4.81 28.44
N ALA A 459 4.73 4.97 27.15
CA ALA A 459 5.91 5.71 26.68
C ALA A 459 5.59 7.19 26.39
N GLY A 460 4.32 7.58 26.43
CA GLY A 460 3.84 8.94 26.14
C GLY A 460 3.46 9.18 24.67
N THR A 461 3.44 8.14 23.84
CA THR A 461 3.04 8.21 22.43
C THR A 461 1.53 8.35 22.33
N VAL A 462 1.01 9.31 21.54
CA VAL A 462 -0.43 9.51 21.36
C VAL A 462 -1.02 8.43 20.45
N ALA A 463 -1.84 7.54 20.99
CA ALA A 463 -2.62 6.55 20.26
C ALA A 463 -3.84 7.17 19.56
N GLU A 464 -4.56 8.08 20.24
CA GLU A 464 -5.73 8.73 19.68
C GLU A 464 -5.91 10.16 20.21
N GLU A 465 -6.53 11.02 19.41
CA GLU A 465 -6.91 12.39 19.77
C GLU A 465 -8.40 12.62 19.42
N LEU A 466 -9.17 13.13 20.38
CA LEU A 466 -10.60 13.40 20.27
C LEU A 466 -10.88 14.89 20.49
N SER A 467 -11.90 15.40 19.81
CA SER A 467 -12.52 16.72 20.08
C SER A 467 -13.96 16.74 19.57
N GLY A 468 -14.73 17.74 19.99
CA GLY A 468 -16.14 17.89 19.59
C GLY A 468 -17.07 17.02 20.42
N GLU A 469 -18.19 16.60 19.81
CA GLU A 469 -19.22 15.80 20.47
C GLU A 469 -19.09 14.31 20.11
N GLN A 470 -19.03 13.44 21.12
CA GLN A 470 -19.10 11.98 20.99
C GLN A 470 -19.98 11.41 22.11
N ALA A 471 -20.70 10.34 21.83
CA ALA A 471 -21.45 9.58 22.82
C ALA A 471 -21.14 8.09 22.64
N ASP A 472 -20.95 7.37 23.75
CA ASP A 472 -20.69 5.93 23.74
C ASP A 472 -19.51 5.54 22.83
N TYR A 473 -18.33 6.08 23.14
CA TYR A 473 -17.15 6.02 22.29
C TYR A 473 -16.01 5.24 22.94
N THR A 474 -15.66 4.08 22.39
CA THR A 474 -14.42 3.37 22.74
C THR A 474 -13.27 3.85 21.88
N THR A 475 -12.15 4.21 22.50
CA THR A 475 -10.93 4.60 21.79
C THR A 475 -10.26 3.41 21.11
N ASP A 476 -9.30 3.73 20.24
CA ASP A 476 -8.25 2.80 19.85
C ASP A 476 -7.46 2.34 21.09
N TYR A 477 -6.77 1.22 20.95
CA TYR A 477 -6.00 0.62 22.04
C TYR A 477 -4.54 1.09 22.05
N VAL A 478 -3.99 1.20 23.25
CA VAL A 478 -2.55 1.31 23.50
C VAL A 478 -1.98 -0.07 23.81
N GLU A 479 -0.69 -0.28 23.50
CA GLU A 479 0.03 -1.48 23.91
C GLU A 479 0.66 -1.29 25.29
N GLY A 480 0.66 -2.37 26.07
CA GLY A 480 1.16 -2.40 27.43
C GLY A 480 0.08 -2.16 28.48
N ASP A 481 0.54 -2.02 29.72
CA ASP A 481 -0.27 -2.00 30.94
C ASP A 481 -0.64 -0.60 31.40
N LYS A 482 -0.35 0.44 30.60
CA LYS A 482 -0.59 1.84 30.94
C LYS A 482 -1.12 2.64 29.76
N ALA A 483 -2.16 3.43 30.04
CA ALA A 483 -2.68 4.47 29.17
C ALA A 483 -2.75 5.80 29.94
N THR A 484 -2.56 6.92 29.25
CA THR A 484 -2.71 8.26 29.83
C THR A 484 -3.70 9.07 29.00
N VAL A 485 -4.73 9.60 29.62
CA VAL A 485 -5.70 10.52 29.00
C VAL A 485 -5.33 11.94 29.39
N THR A 486 -4.88 12.75 28.43
CA THR A 486 -4.57 14.17 28.61
C THR A 486 -5.66 15.02 27.96
N PHE A 487 -6.41 15.78 28.74
CA PHE A 487 -7.34 16.79 28.24
C PHE A 487 -6.69 18.17 28.30
N THR A 488 -6.71 18.92 27.20
CA THR A 488 -6.20 20.29 27.09
C THR A 488 -7.28 21.21 26.54
N SER A 489 -7.55 22.30 27.24
CA SER A 489 -8.47 23.35 26.79
C SER A 489 -7.75 24.67 26.46
N ASP A 490 -8.31 25.43 25.53
CA ASP A 490 -7.85 26.76 25.16
C ASP A 490 -8.56 27.88 25.97
N GLY A 491 -8.39 29.14 25.56
CA GLY A 491 -8.91 30.30 26.29
C GLY A 491 -10.34 30.71 25.92
N SER A 492 -11.03 29.94 25.08
CA SER A 492 -12.34 30.23 24.51
C SER A 492 -13.28 29.01 24.60
N VAL A 493 -14.60 29.27 24.58
CA VAL A 493 -15.68 28.28 24.47
C VAL A 493 -15.54 27.03 25.35
N ASP A 494 -15.96 27.15 26.62
CA ASP A 494 -16.04 25.99 27.51
C ASP A 494 -17.28 25.12 27.19
N GLY A 495 -17.05 23.86 26.82
CA GLY A 495 -18.07 22.84 26.58
C GLY A 495 -18.38 21.98 27.82
N TRP A 496 -19.05 20.85 27.58
CA TRP A 496 -19.33 19.88 28.65
C TRP A 496 -18.03 19.25 29.14
N GLY A 497 -17.21 18.69 28.25
CA GLY A 497 -15.93 18.05 28.58
C GLY A 497 -15.97 16.56 28.28
N PHE A 498 -15.60 15.70 29.22
CA PHE A 498 -15.67 14.25 28.98
C PHE A 498 -15.99 13.44 30.24
N ALA A 499 -16.53 12.24 30.04
CA ALA A 499 -16.71 11.24 31.09
C ALA A 499 -16.33 9.83 30.58
N ILE A 500 -15.33 9.25 31.23
CA ILE A 500 -14.91 7.86 31.12
C ILE A 500 -15.68 7.06 32.18
N ASP A 501 -16.24 5.92 31.80
CA ASP A 501 -16.95 5.02 32.70
C ASP A 501 -16.22 3.67 32.90
N HIS A 502 -15.47 3.22 31.89
CA HIS A 502 -14.64 2.03 31.95
C HIS A 502 -13.45 2.11 30.98
N TYR A 503 -12.53 1.16 31.15
CA TYR A 503 -11.54 0.83 30.13
C TYR A 503 -11.61 -0.68 29.86
N ASP A 504 -11.28 -1.07 28.62
CA ASP A 504 -11.11 -2.47 28.28
C ASP A 504 -9.63 -2.83 28.28
N PHE A 505 -9.34 -4.08 28.65
CA PHE A 505 -7.99 -4.62 28.63
C PHE A 505 -7.94 -6.07 28.14
N ILE A 506 -6.73 -6.51 27.76
CA ILE A 506 -6.40 -7.90 27.42
C ILE A 506 -5.11 -8.29 28.15
N ASP A 507 -5.12 -9.44 28.83
CA ASP A 507 -3.96 -9.99 29.56
C ASP A 507 -2.93 -10.73 28.70
#